data_AF-A0A496L2P5-F1
#
_entry.id   AF-A0A496L2P5-F1
#
_cell.length_a   1.000
_cell.length_b   1.000
_cell.length_c   1.000
_cell.angle_alpha   90.00
_cell.angle_beta   90.00
_cell.angle_gamma   90.00
#
_symmetry.space_group_name_H-M   'P 1'
#
loop_
_entity.id
_entity.type
_entity.pdbx_description
1 polymer ?
#
loop_
_entity_poly.entity_id
_entity_poly.type
_entity_poly.pdbx_seq_one_letter_code
_entity_poly.pdbx_strand_id
1 'polypeptide(L)'
;MKYFREHKGLNLSDINKDILQYWEENNVFHRSVEERQGHRSFVFYEGPPSANGMPGIHHVMARTIKDVFCRFKTMQGYQVKRKAGWDTHGLPVELGVEKMLGITKEDIGKNISVEQYNDACRREVMKYTREWEDLTKKMGYWVDMTDPYITYDNRYIETLWYLLKQLYDKGLLYKGYTIQPYSPAAGTGLSTHELNQPGAYRDVKDTTCIAQFKVKNSTPQAQALIQKAGSEPVFFVAWTTTPWTLPSNTALAVGANIDYVLIKTQNQYTKQSVTVVLAESLLASVVGKNEYELLAKFSGKDMEGIEYEQLFDWVNPILAGSKLSAFRVICGDFVTTEDGTGIVHIAPTFGADDDKVAKQNGIAPLFVVDKKGDTRPMVDLTGKYFDISDLDDNFVKTNVNLPSYRQWAGRFVKNAYDQHLSDTDVTLDVDICMELKQRGQVFKIEKHTHNYPHCWRTDKPVLYYPLDSWFIRTTAVKDEMIALNDTINWKPQSTGSGRFGKWLENLQDWNLSRSRYWGTPLPIWRTDDGQEEICIGSVAELIEEIDKSIEAGIMTENPYKNFEVGVYTADNYSEKNIDLHRPYVDNIILVSPSGKPMKREADLIDVWFDSGAMPYAQVHYPFECE
;
A
#
# COMPACT_ATOMS: atom_id res chain seq x y z
N MET A 1 26.22 42.77 -52.38
CA MET A 1 25.23 41.79 -51.87
C MET A 1 25.68 41.36 -50.50
N LYS A 2 24.79 41.36 -49.51
CA LYS A 2 25.08 40.74 -48.22
C LYS A 2 24.85 39.23 -48.40
N TYR A 3 25.91 38.43 -48.21
CA TYR A 3 25.84 36.97 -48.35
C TYR A 3 25.24 36.27 -47.11
N PHE A 4 25.18 36.97 -45.97
CA PHE A 4 24.69 36.44 -44.70
C PHE A 4 23.72 37.41 -44.03
N ARG A 5 22.83 36.85 -43.21
CA ARG A 5 21.88 37.61 -42.38
C ARG A 5 22.65 38.27 -41.23
N GLU A 6 22.60 39.59 -41.13
CA GLU A 6 23.22 40.34 -40.04
C GLU A 6 22.22 40.56 -38.90
N HIS A 7 22.61 40.21 -37.67
CA HIS A 7 21.79 40.40 -36.47
C HIS A 7 22.40 41.51 -35.60
N LYS A 8 21.57 42.45 -35.12
CA LYS A 8 22.02 43.64 -34.34
C LYS A 8 22.26 43.36 -32.84
N GLY A 9 22.18 42.10 -32.41
CA GLY A 9 22.38 41.65 -31.03
C GLY A 9 21.98 40.19 -30.84
N LEU A 10 22.41 39.58 -29.73
CA LEU A 10 22.05 38.20 -29.36
C LEU A 10 20.86 38.21 -28.40
N ASN A 11 19.67 37.95 -28.92
CA ASN A 11 18.46 37.75 -28.12
C ASN A 11 17.97 36.31 -28.30
N LEU A 12 18.38 35.41 -27.41
CA LEU A 12 18.06 33.99 -27.50
C LEU A 12 16.57 33.69 -27.37
N SER A 13 15.81 34.53 -26.66
CA SER A 13 14.36 34.33 -26.49
C SER A 13 13.62 34.57 -27.81
N ASP A 14 13.91 35.67 -28.50
CA ASP A 14 13.26 35.98 -29.78
C ASP A 14 13.77 35.04 -30.89
N ILE A 15 15.06 34.71 -30.90
CA ILE A 15 15.59 33.67 -31.82
C ILE A 15 14.87 32.34 -31.59
N ASN A 16 14.63 31.92 -30.34
CA ASN A 16 13.90 30.69 -30.05
C ASN A 16 12.47 30.75 -30.59
N LYS A 17 11.74 31.86 -30.39
CA LYS A 17 10.38 32.04 -30.94
C LYS A 17 10.37 31.94 -32.46
N ASP A 18 11.30 32.61 -33.13
CA ASP A 18 11.42 32.59 -34.59
C ASP A 18 11.69 31.16 -35.11
N ILE A 19 12.55 30.41 -34.42
CA ILE A 19 12.87 29.01 -34.78
C ILE A 19 11.71 28.06 -34.51
N LEU A 20 10.99 28.22 -33.38
CA LEU A 20 9.81 27.43 -33.08
C LEU A 20 8.71 27.66 -34.13
N GLN A 21 8.47 28.91 -34.51
CA GLN A 21 7.54 29.26 -35.58
C GLN A 21 7.96 28.62 -36.91
N TYR A 22 9.24 28.72 -37.27
CA TYR A 22 9.76 28.06 -38.47
C TYR A 22 9.54 26.54 -38.45
N TRP A 23 9.78 25.88 -37.31
CA TRP A 23 9.57 24.43 -37.19
C TRP A 23 8.11 24.03 -37.36
N GLU A 24 7.18 24.82 -36.82
CA GLU A 24 5.73 24.61 -36.93
C GLU A 24 5.25 24.80 -38.37
N GLU A 25 5.58 25.94 -39.00
CA GLU A 25 5.19 26.25 -40.39
C GLU A 25 5.70 25.22 -41.40
N ASN A 26 6.86 24.62 -41.13
CA ASN A 26 7.50 23.66 -42.04
C ASN A 26 7.28 22.20 -41.62
N ASN A 27 6.45 21.96 -40.60
CA ASN A 27 6.16 20.63 -40.05
C ASN A 27 7.43 19.79 -39.77
N VAL A 28 8.46 20.43 -39.21
CA VAL A 28 9.82 19.87 -39.17
C VAL A 28 9.90 18.58 -38.35
N PHE A 29 9.14 18.49 -37.26
CA PHE A 29 9.11 17.28 -36.42
C PHE A 29 8.57 16.07 -37.19
N HIS A 30 7.36 16.14 -37.74
CA HIS A 30 6.75 15.01 -38.44
C HIS A 30 7.57 14.61 -39.67
N ARG A 31 8.04 15.60 -40.45
CA ARG A 31 8.96 15.35 -41.56
C ARG A 31 10.24 14.63 -41.12
N SER A 32 10.78 14.98 -39.95
CA SER A 32 11.97 14.30 -39.43
C SER A 32 11.74 12.81 -39.15
N VAL A 33 10.49 12.38 -38.95
CA VAL A 33 10.10 10.98 -38.77
C VAL A 33 9.72 10.33 -40.10
N GLU A 34 8.92 10.99 -40.93
CA GLU A 34 8.43 10.51 -42.22
C GLU A 34 9.55 10.32 -43.26
N GLU A 35 10.53 11.23 -43.32
CA GLU A 35 11.68 11.12 -44.23
C GLU A 35 12.55 9.88 -43.93
N ARG A 36 12.38 9.24 -42.77
CA ARG A 36 13.04 7.97 -42.40
C ARG A 36 12.06 6.79 -42.40
N GLN A 37 10.93 6.88 -43.08
CA GLN A 37 10.01 5.74 -43.22
C GLN A 37 10.76 4.52 -43.80
N GLY A 38 10.64 3.36 -43.14
CA GLY A 38 11.31 2.13 -43.53
C GLY A 38 12.77 2.00 -43.07
N HIS A 39 13.33 3.02 -42.42
CA HIS A 39 14.63 2.91 -41.76
C HIS A 39 14.52 2.13 -40.44
N ARG A 40 15.67 1.76 -39.87
CA ARG A 40 15.71 1.08 -38.56
C ARG A 40 15.08 1.95 -37.47
N SER A 41 14.11 1.39 -36.76
CA SER A 41 13.45 2.06 -35.65
C SER A 41 14.35 2.17 -34.41
N PHE A 42 14.27 3.31 -33.73
CA PHE A 42 14.69 3.46 -32.34
C PHE A 42 13.43 3.74 -31.52
N VAL A 43 13.02 2.75 -30.74
CA VAL A 43 11.82 2.82 -29.90
C VAL A 43 12.11 3.66 -28.67
N PHE A 44 11.25 4.63 -28.42
CA PHE A 44 11.33 5.54 -27.29
C PHE A 44 9.99 5.54 -26.56
N TYR A 45 10.05 5.44 -25.24
CA TYR A 45 8.88 5.51 -24.36
C TYR A 45 8.97 6.73 -23.46
N GLU A 46 7.91 7.53 -23.45
CA GLU A 46 7.73 8.63 -22.52
C GLU A 46 7.00 8.11 -21.28
N GLY A 47 7.60 8.18 -20.10
CA GLY A 47 6.83 7.94 -18.87
C GLY A 47 5.69 8.98 -18.76
N PRO A 48 4.41 8.56 -18.63
CA PRO A 48 3.29 9.48 -18.69
C PRO A 48 3.25 10.37 -17.43
N PRO A 49 3.29 11.71 -17.55
CA PRO A 49 2.99 12.59 -16.42
C PRO A 49 1.49 12.61 -16.12
N SER A 50 1.12 13.00 -14.90
CA SER A 50 -0.26 13.38 -14.57
C SER A 50 -0.52 14.83 -14.95
N ALA A 51 -1.60 15.11 -15.69
CA ALA A 51 -2.00 16.46 -16.11
C ALA A 51 -2.84 17.23 -15.06
N ASN A 52 -2.99 16.68 -13.85
CA ASN A 52 -3.71 17.31 -12.75
C ASN A 52 -2.87 18.33 -11.95
N GLY A 53 -1.60 18.54 -12.33
CA GLY A 53 -0.70 19.52 -11.70
C GLY A 53 0.14 20.30 -12.72
N MET A 54 0.61 21.48 -12.29
CA MET A 54 1.49 22.34 -13.08
C MET A 54 2.86 21.67 -13.35
N PRO A 55 3.44 21.83 -14.54
CA PRO A 55 4.77 21.28 -14.79
C PRO A 55 5.86 22.06 -14.02
N GLY A 56 6.77 21.33 -13.36
CA GLY A 56 7.94 21.89 -12.67
C GLY A 56 9.27 21.73 -13.42
N ILE A 57 10.34 22.27 -12.83
CA ILE A 57 11.72 22.23 -13.41
C ILE A 57 12.23 20.81 -13.65
N HIS A 58 11.85 19.85 -12.82
CA HIS A 58 12.23 18.45 -12.97
C HIS A 58 11.71 17.84 -14.27
N HIS A 59 10.53 18.28 -14.76
CA HIS A 59 10.02 17.87 -16.07
C HIS A 59 10.87 18.41 -17.21
N VAL A 60 11.32 19.66 -17.13
CA VAL A 60 12.22 20.27 -18.12
C VAL A 60 13.52 19.49 -18.18
N MET A 61 14.11 19.16 -17.03
CA MET A 61 15.34 18.37 -16.97
C MET A 61 15.17 16.98 -17.60
N ALA A 62 14.12 16.24 -17.23
CA ALA A 62 13.85 14.92 -17.77
C ALA A 62 13.63 14.96 -19.29
N ARG A 63 12.76 15.85 -19.77
CA ARG A 63 12.43 15.98 -21.20
C ARG A 63 13.62 16.44 -22.04
N THR A 64 14.48 17.30 -21.50
CA THR A 64 15.71 17.72 -22.20
C THR A 64 16.60 16.52 -22.50
N ILE A 65 16.83 15.64 -21.53
CA ILE A 65 17.66 14.44 -21.73
C ILE A 65 17.02 13.53 -22.79
N LYS A 66 15.72 13.27 -22.66
CA LYS A 66 14.97 12.40 -23.59
C LYS A 66 15.04 12.93 -25.03
N ASP A 67 14.79 14.22 -25.23
CA ASP A 67 14.81 14.86 -26.55
C ASP A 67 16.17 14.81 -27.22
N VAL A 68 17.24 15.08 -26.46
CA VAL A 68 18.63 15.09 -26.97
C VAL A 68 18.98 13.74 -27.60
N PHE A 69 18.68 12.63 -26.93
CA PHE A 69 18.97 11.29 -27.47
C PHE A 69 18.09 10.94 -28.66
N CYS A 70 16.80 11.28 -28.61
CA CYS A 70 15.90 11.03 -29.73
C CYS A 70 16.35 11.81 -30.98
N ARG A 71 16.73 13.08 -30.85
CA ARG A 71 17.28 13.88 -31.96
C ARG A 71 18.60 13.31 -32.47
N PHE A 72 19.51 12.95 -31.57
CA PHE A 72 20.77 12.31 -31.93
C PHE A 72 20.55 11.04 -32.75
N LYS A 73 19.59 10.19 -32.35
CA LYS A 73 19.24 8.97 -33.10
C LYS A 73 18.61 9.27 -34.46
N THR A 74 17.72 10.26 -34.55
CA THR A 74 17.19 10.74 -35.84
C THR A 74 18.31 11.21 -36.77
N MET A 75 19.33 11.92 -36.26
CA MET A 75 20.51 12.36 -37.02
C MET A 75 21.43 11.21 -37.44
N GLN A 76 21.43 10.09 -36.71
CA GLN A 76 22.11 8.86 -37.10
C GLN A 76 21.33 8.03 -38.15
N GLY A 77 20.19 8.52 -38.62
CA GLY A 77 19.38 7.88 -39.67
C GLY A 77 18.35 6.88 -39.15
N TYR A 78 18.10 6.82 -37.84
CA TYR A 78 17.01 6.01 -37.27
C TYR A 78 15.66 6.70 -37.44
N GLN A 79 14.61 5.90 -37.61
CA GLN A 79 13.25 6.38 -37.44
C GLN A 79 12.90 6.39 -35.94
N VAL A 80 12.47 7.54 -35.43
CA VAL A 80 12.18 7.72 -33.99
C VAL A 80 10.76 8.24 -33.83
N LYS A 81 9.78 7.34 -33.73
CA LYS A 81 8.40 7.69 -33.36
C LYS A 81 8.38 8.11 -31.89
N ARG A 82 7.67 9.20 -31.56
CA ARG A 82 7.63 9.76 -30.20
C ARG A 82 6.19 10.14 -29.89
N LYS A 83 5.54 9.36 -29.02
CA LYS A 83 4.16 9.57 -28.60
C LYS A 83 4.13 10.07 -27.15
N ALA A 84 3.35 11.11 -26.87
CA ALA A 84 3.10 11.53 -25.50
C ALA A 84 2.01 10.67 -24.87
N GLY A 85 1.84 10.80 -23.56
CA GLY A 85 0.65 10.28 -22.90
C GLY A 85 0.47 10.81 -21.50
N TRP A 86 -0.68 10.48 -20.92
CA TRP A 86 -1.14 11.03 -19.65
C TRP A 86 -1.53 9.91 -18.69
N ASP A 87 -1.01 9.98 -17.46
CA ASP A 87 -1.39 9.10 -16.37
C ASP A 87 -2.55 9.74 -15.62
N THR A 88 -3.74 9.18 -15.81
CA THR A 88 -4.99 9.82 -15.44
C THR A 88 -5.76 9.13 -14.31
N HIS A 89 -5.20 8.11 -13.68
CA HIS A 89 -5.90 7.30 -12.67
C HIS A 89 -5.30 7.41 -11.27
N GLY A 90 -6.04 6.85 -10.29
CA GLY A 90 -5.54 6.55 -8.97
C GLY A 90 -5.52 7.72 -7.98
N LEU A 91 -4.91 7.45 -6.83
CA LEU A 91 -4.84 8.34 -5.66
C LEU A 91 -4.43 9.79 -5.96
N PRO A 92 -3.47 10.08 -6.87
CA PRO A 92 -3.07 11.46 -7.14
C PRO A 92 -4.22 12.33 -7.64
N VAL A 93 -5.11 11.78 -8.46
CA VAL A 93 -6.27 12.49 -9.01
C VAL A 93 -7.38 12.56 -7.97
N GLU A 94 -7.70 11.42 -7.36
CA GLU A 94 -8.78 11.30 -6.39
C GLU A 94 -8.62 12.25 -5.19
N LEU A 95 -7.42 12.32 -4.60
CA LEU A 95 -7.17 13.20 -3.46
C LEU A 95 -7.26 14.69 -3.83
N GLY A 96 -6.89 15.04 -5.06
CA GLY A 96 -7.06 16.39 -5.59
C GLY A 96 -8.53 16.80 -5.69
N VAL A 97 -9.37 15.86 -6.17
CA VAL A 97 -10.82 16.04 -6.31
C VAL A 97 -11.51 16.05 -4.94
N GLU A 98 -11.15 15.14 -4.04
CA GLU A 98 -11.65 15.11 -2.66
C GLU A 98 -11.43 16.46 -1.97
N LYS A 99 -10.21 16.99 -2.06
CA LYS A 99 -9.87 18.31 -1.51
C LYS A 99 -10.66 19.45 -2.16
N MET A 100 -10.85 19.41 -3.48
CA MET A 100 -11.62 20.41 -4.21
C MET A 100 -13.09 20.42 -3.77
N LEU A 101 -13.67 19.24 -3.58
CA LEU A 101 -15.07 19.07 -3.18
C LEU A 101 -15.29 19.21 -1.67
N GLY A 102 -14.21 19.21 -0.87
CA GLY A 102 -14.30 19.25 0.60
C GLY A 102 -14.88 17.97 1.19
N ILE A 103 -14.65 16.84 0.54
CA ILE A 103 -15.16 15.52 0.95
C ILE A 103 -14.01 14.58 1.32
N THR A 104 -14.37 13.46 1.91
CA THR A 104 -13.49 12.32 2.15
C THR A 104 -13.99 11.10 1.38
N LYS A 105 -13.18 10.03 1.34
CA LYS A 105 -13.59 8.74 0.78
C LYS A 105 -14.97 8.27 1.32
N GLU A 106 -15.25 8.50 2.60
CA GLU A 106 -16.47 8.02 3.26
C GLU A 106 -17.75 8.72 2.80
N ASP A 107 -17.63 9.86 2.13
CA ASP A 107 -18.74 10.62 1.56
C ASP A 107 -19.17 10.06 0.19
N ILE A 108 -18.30 9.29 -0.49
CA ILE A 108 -18.54 8.76 -1.83
C ILE A 108 -19.48 7.56 -1.74
N GLY A 109 -20.58 7.62 -2.49
CA GLY A 109 -21.70 6.68 -2.42
C GLY A 109 -22.74 7.04 -1.33
N LYS A 110 -22.48 8.06 -0.49
CA LYS A 110 -23.44 8.54 0.53
C LYS A 110 -23.93 9.96 0.20
N ASN A 111 -23.00 10.92 0.12
CA ASN A 111 -23.27 12.34 -0.10
C ASN A 111 -23.09 12.75 -1.57
N ILE A 112 -22.22 12.05 -2.30
CA ILE A 112 -22.01 12.18 -3.75
C ILE A 112 -22.08 10.79 -4.38
N SER A 113 -22.68 10.63 -5.57
CA SER A 113 -22.66 9.33 -6.24
C SER A 113 -21.28 8.99 -6.79
N VAL A 114 -20.97 7.71 -6.96
CA VAL A 114 -19.70 7.26 -7.57
C VAL A 114 -19.53 7.83 -8.99
N GLU A 115 -20.63 7.89 -9.74
CA GLU A 115 -20.67 8.52 -11.07
C GLU A 115 -20.28 10.00 -11.03
N GLN A 116 -20.95 10.81 -10.19
CA GLN A 116 -20.65 12.23 -10.05
C GLN A 116 -19.20 12.49 -9.62
N TYR A 117 -18.66 11.61 -8.77
CA TYR A 117 -17.28 11.69 -8.32
C TYR A 117 -16.28 11.35 -9.46
N ASN A 118 -16.53 10.28 -10.21
CA ASN A 118 -15.67 9.88 -11.32
C ASN A 118 -15.72 10.87 -12.49
N ASP A 119 -16.88 11.49 -12.75
CA ASP A 119 -17.00 12.63 -13.68
C ASP A 119 -16.13 13.81 -13.26
N ALA A 120 -16.08 14.12 -11.95
CA ALA A 120 -15.21 15.17 -11.43
C ALA A 120 -13.74 14.81 -11.62
N CYS A 121 -13.35 13.56 -11.38
CA CYS A 121 -11.99 13.07 -11.63
C CYS A 121 -11.60 13.18 -13.11
N ARG A 122 -12.47 12.73 -14.02
CA ARG A 122 -12.24 12.81 -15.46
C ARG A 122 -12.07 14.26 -15.96
N ARG A 123 -12.81 15.21 -15.40
CA ARG A 123 -12.66 16.64 -15.74
C ARG A 123 -11.37 17.25 -15.17
N GLU A 124 -11.06 16.99 -13.92
CA GLU A 124 -9.91 17.61 -13.25
C GLU A 124 -8.57 17.06 -13.75
N VAL A 125 -8.53 15.83 -14.24
CA VAL A 125 -7.25 15.21 -14.64
C VAL A 125 -6.61 15.85 -15.86
N MET A 126 -7.39 16.50 -16.72
CA MET A 126 -6.92 17.20 -17.93
C MET A 126 -6.75 18.71 -17.72
N LYS A 127 -6.86 19.20 -16.47
CA LYS A 127 -6.92 20.62 -16.14
C LYS A 127 -5.71 21.42 -16.63
N TYR A 128 -4.51 20.88 -16.48
CA TYR A 128 -3.26 21.59 -16.82
C TYR A 128 -2.64 21.18 -18.16
N THR A 129 -3.37 20.41 -18.98
CA THR A 129 -2.86 19.91 -20.27
C THR A 129 -2.36 21.05 -21.17
N ARG A 130 -3.03 22.21 -21.16
CA ARG A 130 -2.61 23.39 -21.93
C ARG A 130 -1.26 23.96 -21.48
N GLU A 131 -1.03 24.07 -20.19
CA GLU A 131 0.23 24.55 -19.61
C GLU A 131 1.38 23.59 -19.90
N TRP A 132 1.10 22.29 -19.90
CA TRP A 132 2.06 21.28 -20.32
C TRP A 132 2.36 21.33 -21.81
N GLU A 133 1.37 21.49 -22.68
CA GLU A 133 1.56 21.69 -24.13
C GLU A 133 2.39 22.94 -24.42
N ASP A 134 2.07 24.06 -23.77
CA ASP A 134 2.81 25.31 -23.89
C ASP A 134 4.27 25.15 -23.45
N LEU A 135 4.54 24.49 -22.32
CA LEU A 135 5.91 24.20 -21.89
C LEU A 135 6.64 23.30 -22.89
N THR A 136 5.99 22.23 -23.36
CA THR A 136 6.51 21.28 -24.36
C THR A 136 6.97 22.02 -25.62
N LYS A 137 6.12 22.92 -26.12
CA LYS A 137 6.41 23.75 -27.30
C LYS A 137 7.55 24.73 -27.02
N LYS A 138 7.49 25.48 -25.90
CA LYS A 138 8.51 26.49 -25.54
C LYS A 138 9.91 25.92 -25.38
N MET A 139 10.03 24.72 -24.82
CA MET A 139 11.32 24.06 -24.64
C MET A 139 11.81 23.34 -25.90
N GLY A 140 11.00 23.28 -26.96
CA GLY A 140 11.34 22.59 -28.20
C GLY A 140 11.37 21.07 -28.07
N TYR A 141 10.61 20.49 -27.14
CA TYR A 141 10.54 19.03 -26.99
C TYR A 141 9.68 18.43 -28.11
N TRP A 142 10.31 17.74 -29.06
CA TRP A 142 9.60 17.11 -30.18
C TRP A 142 8.97 15.79 -29.73
N VAL A 143 7.66 15.80 -29.56
CA VAL A 143 6.82 14.65 -29.22
C VAL A 143 5.42 14.88 -29.79
N ASP A 144 4.75 13.81 -30.24
CA ASP A 144 3.38 13.91 -30.73
C ASP A 144 2.41 14.10 -29.56
N MET A 145 1.76 15.26 -29.55
CA MET A 145 0.73 15.66 -28.59
C MET A 145 -0.67 15.66 -29.21
N THR A 146 -0.81 15.33 -30.49
CA THR A 146 -2.09 15.35 -31.22
C THR A 146 -2.91 14.10 -30.97
N ASP A 147 -2.25 12.96 -30.81
CA ASP A 147 -2.82 11.69 -30.39
C ASP A 147 -2.03 11.15 -29.17
N PRO A 148 -2.14 11.75 -27.98
CA PRO A 148 -1.50 11.20 -26.79
C PRO A 148 -2.28 9.96 -26.31
N TYR A 149 -1.60 8.93 -25.82
CA TYR A 149 -2.31 7.86 -25.11
C TYR A 149 -2.78 8.35 -23.74
N ILE A 150 -3.93 7.86 -23.26
CA ILE A 150 -4.53 8.28 -21.99
C ILE A 150 -4.96 7.04 -21.23
N THR A 151 -4.59 6.91 -19.95
CA THR A 151 -4.84 5.66 -19.20
C THR A 151 -6.33 5.40 -18.93
N TYR A 152 -7.18 6.44 -18.90
CA TYR A 152 -8.64 6.27 -18.82
C TYR A 152 -9.29 5.87 -20.15
N ASP A 153 -8.58 5.81 -21.28
CA ASP A 153 -9.19 5.39 -22.54
C ASP A 153 -9.63 3.92 -22.43
N ASN A 154 -10.86 3.61 -22.85
CA ASN A 154 -11.40 2.25 -22.74
C ASN A 154 -10.55 1.20 -23.49
N ARG A 155 -9.85 1.58 -24.58
CA ARG A 155 -8.90 0.70 -25.31
C ARG A 155 -7.65 0.42 -24.47
N TYR A 156 -7.19 1.43 -23.75
CA TYR A 156 -6.08 1.29 -22.82
C TYR A 156 -6.48 0.31 -21.71
N ILE A 157 -7.64 0.53 -21.08
CA ILE A 157 -8.21 -0.36 -20.04
C ILE A 157 -8.40 -1.79 -20.54
N GLU A 158 -8.89 -1.98 -21.77
CA GLU A 158 -9.08 -3.32 -22.34
C GLU A 158 -7.73 -4.07 -22.47
N THR A 159 -6.66 -3.37 -22.85
CA THR A 159 -5.30 -3.95 -22.84
C THR A 159 -4.88 -4.37 -21.43
N LEU A 160 -5.16 -3.55 -20.42
CA LEU A 160 -4.85 -3.89 -19.03
C LEU A 160 -5.63 -5.12 -18.58
N TRP A 161 -6.91 -5.23 -18.94
CA TRP A 161 -7.72 -6.41 -18.67
C TRP A 161 -7.15 -7.66 -19.33
N TYR A 162 -6.71 -7.56 -20.59
CA TYR A 162 -6.00 -8.65 -21.26
C TYR A 162 -4.75 -9.08 -20.47
N LEU A 163 -3.89 -8.14 -20.06
CA LEU A 163 -2.67 -8.45 -19.30
C LEU A 163 -2.99 -9.09 -17.94
N LEU A 164 -4.03 -8.61 -17.25
CA LEU A 164 -4.51 -9.20 -15.99
C LEU A 164 -5.03 -10.62 -16.20
N LYS A 165 -5.79 -10.87 -17.27
CA LYS A 165 -6.22 -12.22 -17.66
C LYS A 165 -5.02 -13.12 -17.93
N GLN A 166 -3.97 -12.65 -18.61
CA GLN A 166 -2.75 -13.43 -18.81
C GLN A 166 -2.05 -13.80 -17.48
N LEU A 167 -2.06 -12.91 -16.49
CA LEU A 167 -1.53 -13.22 -15.15
C LEU A 167 -2.43 -14.20 -14.41
N TYR A 168 -3.75 -14.05 -14.54
CA TYR A 168 -4.76 -14.93 -13.97
C TYR A 168 -4.65 -16.36 -14.52
N ASP A 169 -4.62 -16.52 -15.84
CA ASP A 169 -4.51 -17.83 -16.52
C ASP A 169 -3.20 -18.55 -16.18
N LYS A 170 -2.14 -17.80 -15.84
CA LYS A 170 -0.84 -18.34 -15.38
C LYS A 170 -0.82 -18.66 -13.87
N GLY A 171 -1.91 -18.41 -13.14
CA GLY A 171 -1.98 -18.59 -11.68
C GLY A 171 -1.08 -17.62 -10.89
N LEU A 172 -0.75 -16.47 -11.49
CA LEU A 172 0.08 -15.42 -10.87
C LEU A 172 -0.77 -14.34 -10.19
N LEU A 173 -2.04 -14.19 -10.56
CA LEU A 173 -2.98 -13.28 -9.90
C LEU A 173 -3.82 -14.07 -8.87
N TYR A 174 -3.78 -13.67 -7.60
CA TYR A 174 -4.49 -14.37 -6.53
C TYR A 174 -5.01 -13.42 -5.45
N LYS A 175 -6.10 -13.82 -4.77
CA LYS A 175 -6.63 -13.10 -3.60
C LYS A 175 -6.05 -13.68 -2.31
N GLY A 176 -5.67 -12.81 -1.37
CA GLY A 176 -5.15 -13.22 -0.07
C GLY A 176 -5.51 -12.25 1.05
N TYR A 177 -5.70 -12.79 2.25
CA TYR A 177 -5.90 -12.03 3.49
C TYR A 177 -4.57 -11.96 4.25
N THR A 178 -3.92 -10.79 4.24
CA THR A 178 -2.55 -10.61 4.72
C THR A 178 -2.37 -9.26 5.41
N ILE A 179 -1.37 -9.16 6.30
CA ILE A 179 -0.98 -7.90 6.92
C ILE A 179 -0.20 -7.07 5.89
N GLN A 180 -0.69 -5.88 5.61
CA GLN A 180 -0.15 -5.00 4.58
C GLN A 180 -0.02 -3.56 5.08
N PRO A 181 0.87 -2.76 4.46
CA PRO A 181 0.81 -1.31 4.58
C PRO A 181 -0.57 -0.77 4.20
N TYR A 182 -1.17 -0.01 5.09
CA TYR A 182 -2.48 0.61 4.93
C TYR A 182 -2.41 2.08 5.29
N SER A 183 -2.99 2.94 4.46
CA SER A 183 -3.14 4.36 4.77
C SER A 183 -4.58 4.64 5.21
N PRO A 184 -4.85 4.87 6.50
CA PRO A 184 -6.20 5.21 6.96
C PRO A 184 -6.75 6.48 6.30
N ALA A 185 -5.87 7.45 6.06
CA ALA A 185 -6.24 8.69 5.41
C ALA A 185 -6.60 8.55 3.93
N ALA A 186 -5.96 7.62 3.20
CA ALA A 186 -6.33 7.31 1.82
C ALA A 186 -7.40 6.22 1.74
N GLY A 187 -7.65 5.48 2.83
CA GLY A 187 -8.61 4.39 2.89
C GLY A 187 -8.25 3.18 2.02
N THR A 188 -6.96 2.89 1.78
CA THR A 188 -6.54 1.78 0.92
C THR A 188 -5.20 1.18 1.35
N GLY A 189 -4.99 -0.09 1.02
CA GLY A 189 -3.69 -0.75 1.08
C GLY A 189 -2.70 -0.13 0.09
N LEU A 190 -1.41 -0.20 0.42
CA LEU A 190 -0.29 0.30 -0.38
C LEU A 190 0.67 -0.84 -0.72
N SER A 191 1.38 -0.68 -1.83
CA SER A 191 2.45 -1.58 -2.27
C SER A 191 3.80 -1.25 -1.64
N THR A 192 4.76 -2.18 -1.74
CA THR A 192 6.13 -1.98 -1.23
C THR A 192 6.88 -0.87 -1.97
N HIS A 193 6.69 -0.71 -3.28
CA HIS A 193 7.29 0.38 -4.05
C HIS A 193 6.66 1.75 -3.78
N GLU A 194 5.40 1.82 -3.37
CA GLU A 194 4.81 3.07 -2.86
C GLU A 194 5.45 3.50 -1.53
N LEU A 195 5.75 2.54 -0.64
CA LEU A 195 6.50 2.84 0.59
C LEU A 195 7.96 3.21 0.34
N ASN A 196 8.57 2.72 -0.74
CA ASN A 196 9.95 3.04 -1.11
C ASN A 196 10.09 4.35 -1.90
N GLN A 197 9.00 5.11 -2.06
CA GLN A 197 9.07 6.44 -2.66
C GLN A 197 9.89 7.40 -1.78
N PRO A 198 10.68 8.32 -2.37
CA PRO A 198 11.42 9.32 -1.61
C PRO A 198 10.49 10.11 -0.67
N GLY A 199 10.84 10.17 0.61
CA GLY A 199 10.07 10.91 1.63
C GLY A 199 8.98 10.11 2.34
N ALA A 200 8.61 8.93 1.83
CA ALA A 200 7.65 8.04 2.50
C ALA A 200 8.21 7.52 3.83
N TYR A 201 9.48 7.09 3.84
CA TYR A 201 10.22 6.78 5.05
C TYR A 201 10.92 8.04 5.57
N ARG A 202 10.62 8.41 6.82
CA ARG A 202 11.21 9.58 7.49
C ARG A 202 11.35 9.35 8.97
N ASP A 203 12.31 10.04 9.57
CA ASP A 203 12.56 9.95 10.99
C ASP A 203 11.42 10.64 11.77
N VAL A 204 10.85 9.91 12.73
CA VAL A 204 9.83 10.40 13.65
C VAL A 204 10.24 10.14 15.09
N LYS A 205 9.74 10.99 15.98
CA LYS A 205 10.03 10.92 17.42
C LYS A 205 8.84 10.37 18.18
N ASP A 206 8.73 9.05 18.26
CA ASP A 206 7.64 8.36 18.95
C ASP A 206 7.92 8.17 20.45
N THR A 207 6.84 8.02 21.22
CA THR A 207 6.90 7.53 22.60
C THR A 207 7.00 6.02 22.58
N THR A 208 8.06 5.48 23.16
CA THR A 208 8.27 4.05 23.30
C THR A 208 8.12 3.64 24.75
N CYS A 209 7.82 2.37 24.99
CA CYS A 209 7.81 1.83 26.34
C CYS A 209 8.31 0.39 26.41
N ILE A 210 8.84 0.04 27.57
CA ILE A 210 9.13 -1.33 27.98
C ILE A 210 8.00 -1.77 28.92
N ALA A 211 7.04 -2.51 28.38
CA ALA A 211 5.89 -3.01 29.12
C ALA A 211 6.26 -4.28 29.93
N GLN A 212 5.66 -4.43 31.11
CA GLN A 212 5.90 -5.52 32.03
C GLN A 212 4.73 -6.51 32.01
N PHE A 213 4.97 -7.72 31.50
CA PHE A 213 4.00 -8.80 31.39
C PHE A 213 4.21 -9.78 32.55
N LYS A 214 3.26 -9.81 33.48
CA LYS A 214 3.37 -10.61 34.71
C LYS A 214 3.24 -12.10 34.42
N VAL A 215 4.20 -12.90 34.86
CA VAL A 215 4.19 -14.36 34.68
C VAL A 215 3.06 -14.98 35.49
N LYS A 216 2.28 -15.87 34.86
CA LYS A 216 1.27 -16.68 35.55
C LYS A 216 1.91 -17.88 36.19
N ASN A 217 1.48 -18.18 37.42
CA ASN A 217 1.86 -19.40 38.11
C ASN A 217 1.03 -20.61 37.61
N SER A 218 1.15 -20.94 36.32
CA SER A 218 0.29 -21.95 35.65
C SER A 218 1.04 -23.14 35.05
N THR A 219 2.34 -23.02 34.76
CA THR A 219 3.16 -24.11 34.20
C THR A 219 4.33 -24.47 35.11
N PRO A 220 4.87 -25.71 35.05
CA PRO A 220 6.07 -26.09 35.80
C PRO A 220 7.28 -25.19 35.52
N GLN A 221 7.44 -24.75 34.27
CA GLN A 221 8.48 -23.82 33.85
C GLN A 221 8.30 -22.45 34.51
N ALA A 222 7.06 -21.94 34.54
CA ALA A 222 6.73 -20.68 35.22
C ALA A 222 6.99 -20.79 36.73
N GLN A 223 6.61 -21.90 37.35
CA GLN A 223 6.85 -22.19 38.77
C GLN A 223 8.35 -22.18 39.09
N ALA A 224 9.17 -22.83 38.28
CA ALA A 224 10.62 -22.84 38.45
C ALA A 224 11.22 -21.43 38.30
N LEU A 225 10.70 -20.63 37.37
CA LEU A 225 11.13 -19.24 37.18
C LEU A 225 10.73 -18.35 38.38
N ILE A 226 9.49 -18.48 38.87
CA ILE A 226 8.98 -17.75 40.03
C ILE A 226 9.74 -18.16 41.31
N GLN A 227 10.03 -19.44 41.48
CA GLN A 227 10.78 -19.93 42.65
C GLN A 227 12.17 -19.30 42.76
N LYS A 228 12.84 -19.05 41.64
CA LYS A 228 14.13 -18.34 41.60
C LYS A 228 14.02 -16.88 42.05
N ALA A 229 12.85 -16.26 41.88
CA ALA A 229 12.54 -14.91 42.35
C ALA A 229 12.06 -14.85 43.81
N GLY A 230 11.84 -16.00 44.45
CA GLY A 230 11.31 -16.09 45.81
C GLY A 230 9.84 -15.70 45.88
N SER A 231 9.50 -14.69 46.68
CA SER A 231 8.12 -14.21 46.87
C SER A 231 7.71 -13.04 45.96
N GLU A 232 8.63 -12.55 45.12
CA GLU A 232 8.37 -11.39 44.25
C GLU A 232 7.75 -11.80 42.91
N PRO A 233 6.85 -10.98 42.35
CA PRO A 233 6.30 -11.23 41.02
C PRO A 233 7.41 -11.11 39.96
N VAL A 234 7.36 -12.02 38.98
CA VAL A 234 8.26 -12.03 37.82
C VAL A 234 7.54 -11.43 36.61
N PHE A 235 8.26 -10.62 35.85
CA PHE A 235 7.75 -10.01 34.62
C PHE A 235 8.66 -10.29 33.42
N PHE A 236 8.07 -10.63 32.29
CA PHE A 236 8.75 -10.44 31.00
C PHE A 236 8.68 -8.96 30.63
N VAL A 237 9.80 -8.39 30.18
CA VAL A 237 9.82 -7.01 29.69
C VAL A 237 9.94 -6.99 28.18
N ALA A 238 8.95 -6.44 27.48
CA ALA A 238 8.97 -6.29 26.03
C ALA A 238 8.95 -4.81 25.64
N TRP A 239 9.79 -4.43 24.68
CA TRP A 239 9.87 -3.08 24.15
C TRP A 239 8.99 -2.91 22.93
N THR A 240 8.39 -1.72 22.78
CA THR A 240 7.61 -1.36 21.58
C THR A 240 7.74 0.12 21.26
N THR A 241 7.76 0.44 19.96
CA THR A 241 7.65 1.80 19.43
C THR A 241 6.19 2.18 19.11
N THR A 242 5.26 1.23 19.23
CA THR A 242 3.82 1.40 18.95
C THR A 242 2.96 0.99 20.14
N PRO A 243 2.96 1.75 21.27
CA PRO A 243 2.14 1.44 22.44
C PRO A 243 0.66 1.16 22.14
N TRP A 244 0.06 1.83 21.15
CA TRP A 244 -1.30 1.57 20.67
C TRP A 244 -1.57 0.13 20.20
N THR A 245 -0.54 -0.66 19.90
CA THR A 245 -0.71 -2.09 19.54
C THR A 245 -0.74 -3.03 20.75
N LEU A 246 -0.28 -2.57 21.93
CA LEU A 246 -0.22 -3.39 23.15
C LEU A 246 -1.57 -3.96 23.59
N PRO A 247 -2.71 -3.25 23.46
CA PRO A 247 -4.02 -3.83 23.77
C PRO A 247 -4.41 -5.01 22.88
N SER A 248 -3.76 -5.16 21.71
CA SER A 248 -3.94 -6.29 20.79
C SER A 248 -2.87 -7.38 20.94
N ASN A 249 -2.07 -7.32 22.00
CA ASN A 249 -1.07 -8.34 22.30
C ASN A 249 -1.71 -9.69 22.64
N THR A 250 -1.22 -10.78 22.04
CA THR A 250 -1.65 -12.16 22.37
C THR A 250 -0.51 -13.16 22.56
N ALA A 251 0.75 -12.77 22.33
CA ALA A 251 1.93 -13.58 22.65
C ALA A 251 3.16 -12.71 22.97
N LEU A 252 4.21 -13.33 23.50
CA LEU A 252 5.55 -12.76 23.55
C LEU A 252 6.49 -13.68 22.75
N ALA A 253 7.30 -13.12 21.84
CA ALA A 253 8.30 -13.89 21.10
C ALA A 253 9.70 -13.73 21.68
N VAL A 254 10.43 -14.84 21.73
CA VAL A 254 11.83 -14.92 22.17
C VAL A 254 12.64 -15.71 21.15
N GLY A 255 13.92 -15.37 20.98
CA GLY A 255 14.81 -16.16 20.13
C GLY A 255 15.26 -17.43 20.85
N ALA A 256 15.03 -18.60 20.26
CA ALA A 256 15.27 -19.88 20.93
C ALA A 256 16.71 -20.05 21.46
N ASN A 257 17.68 -19.52 20.72
CA ASN A 257 19.11 -19.62 21.03
C ASN A 257 19.70 -18.33 21.65
N ILE A 258 18.87 -17.36 22.01
CA ILE A 258 19.31 -16.14 22.70
C ILE A 258 19.40 -16.44 24.20
N ASP A 259 20.45 -15.94 24.85
CA ASP A 259 20.62 -16.02 26.29
C ASP A 259 19.82 -14.93 27.01
N TYR A 260 19.00 -15.35 27.98
CA TYR A 260 18.16 -14.49 28.81
C TYR A 260 18.55 -14.62 30.27
N VAL A 261 18.27 -13.54 31.00
CA VAL A 261 18.62 -13.37 32.41
C VAL A 261 17.38 -13.00 33.21
N LEU A 262 17.22 -13.61 34.37
CA LEU A 262 16.31 -13.18 35.42
C LEU A 262 17.09 -12.32 36.39
N ILE A 263 16.68 -11.07 36.54
CA ILE A 263 17.31 -10.13 37.45
C ILE A 263 16.32 -9.52 38.41
N LYS A 264 16.80 -9.21 39.61
CA LYS A 264 16.11 -8.36 40.58
C LYS A 264 16.71 -6.97 40.53
N THR A 265 15.86 -5.97 40.36
CA THR A 265 16.27 -4.55 40.31
C THR A 265 15.15 -3.67 40.86
N GLN A 266 15.24 -2.35 40.70
CA GLN A 266 14.20 -1.41 41.11
C GLN A 266 13.47 -0.85 39.89
N ASN A 267 12.14 -0.79 39.96
CA ASN A 267 11.35 -0.10 38.96
C ASN A 267 11.63 1.42 39.03
N GLN A 268 11.95 2.03 37.89
CA GLN A 268 12.41 3.42 37.86
C GLN A 268 11.34 4.42 38.29
N TYR A 269 10.06 4.08 38.14
CA TYR A 269 8.93 4.93 38.46
C TYR A 269 8.37 4.67 39.85
N THR A 270 8.13 3.41 40.20
CA THR A 270 7.51 3.07 41.51
C THR A 270 8.54 2.99 42.64
N LYS A 271 9.84 2.88 42.32
CA LYS A 271 10.95 2.63 43.26
C LYS A 271 10.83 1.32 44.06
N GLN A 272 9.90 0.45 43.68
CA GLN A 272 9.72 -0.86 44.29
C GLN A 272 10.67 -1.86 43.65
N SER A 273 11.04 -2.88 44.44
CA SER A 273 11.76 -4.05 43.92
C SER A 273 10.91 -4.74 42.85
N VAL A 274 11.56 -5.11 41.74
CA VAL A 274 10.93 -5.81 40.62
C VAL A 274 11.88 -6.87 40.08
N THR A 275 11.32 -8.03 39.74
CA THR A 275 12.07 -9.11 39.09
C THR A 275 11.67 -9.21 37.62
N VAL A 276 12.62 -9.03 36.72
CA VAL A 276 12.38 -8.95 35.27
C VAL A 276 13.23 -9.92 34.47
N VAL A 277 12.71 -10.33 33.31
CA VAL A 277 13.41 -11.17 32.33
C VAL A 277 13.64 -10.39 31.03
N LEU A 278 14.88 -10.39 30.56
CA LEU A 278 15.34 -9.76 29.31
C LEU A 278 16.57 -10.49 28.77
N ALA A 279 16.96 -10.18 27.53
CA ALA A 279 18.18 -10.72 26.93
C ALA A 279 19.43 -10.20 27.66
N GLU A 280 20.41 -11.09 27.89
CA GLU A 280 21.63 -10.75 28.63
C GLU A 280 22.41 -9.60 27.97
N SER A 281 22.51 -9.62 26.64
CA SER A 281 23.24 -8.60 25.87
C SER A 281 22.64 -7.20 25.97
N LEU A 282 21.35 -7.08 26.30
CA LEU A 282 20.61 -5.82 26.39
C LEU A 282 20.47 -5.32 27.84
N LEU A 283 21.05 -6.02 28.81
CA LEU A 283 20.92 -5.65 30.22
C LEU A 283 21.50 -4.26 30.50
N ALA A 284 22.68 -3.95 29.94
CA ALA A 284 23.32 -2.66 30.13
C ALA A 284 22.51 -1.49 29.53
N SER A 285 21.87 -1.67 28.37
CA SER A 285 21.08 -0.62 27.70
C SER A 285 19.73 -0.40 28.38
N VAL A 286 19.10 -1.47 28.85
CA VAL A 286 17.77 -1.42 29.49
C VAL A 286 17.84 -0.97 30.94
N VAL A 287 18.75 -1.55 31.72
CA VAL A 287 18.86 -1.34 33.18
C VAL A 287 19.79 -0.18 33.53
N GLY A 288 20.77 0.12 32.66
CA GLY A 288 21.69 1.25 32.83
C GLY A 288 22.55 1.15 34.08
N LYS A 289 22.62 2.26 34.85
CA LYS A 289 23.40 2.36 36.10
C LYS A 289 22.67 1.78 37.32
N ASN A 290 21.48 1.22 37.17
CA ASN A 290 20.77 0.64 38.31
C ASN A 290 21.52 -0.61 38.79
N GLU A 291 21.65 -0.75 40.11
CA GLU A 291 22.11 -2.00 40.69
C GLU A 291 21.07 -3.09 40.42
N TYR A 292 21.55 -4.24 39.98
CA TYR A 292 20.74 -5.43 39.77
C TYR A 292 21.44 -6.62 40.39
N GLU A 293 20.65 -7.56 40.86
CA GLU A 293 21.09 -8.87 41.33
C GLU A 293 20.70 -9.91 40.27
N LEU A 294 21.68 -10.66 39.76
CA LEU A 294 21.45 -11.74 38.81
C LEU A 294 20.96 -12.98 39.55
N LEU A 295 19.75 -13.44 39.24
CA LEU A 295 19.13 -14.61 39.89
C LEU A 295 19.29 -15.89 39.06
N ALA A 296 19.19 -15.79 37.73
CA ALA A 296 19.36 -16.95 36.84
C ALA A 296 19.68 -16.56 35.40
N LYS A 297 20.20 -17.56 34.66
CA LYS A 297 20.40 -17.53 33.20
C LYS A 297 19.70 -18.72 32.56
N PHE A 298 19.20 -18.55 31.35
CA PHE A 298 18.52 -19.59 30.57
C PHE A 298 18.43 -19.18 29.09
N SER A 299 18.13 -20.14 28.21
CA SER A 299 17.90 -19.88 26.80
C SER A 299 16.45 -19.43 26.55
N GLY A 300 16.20 -18.82 25.38
CA GLY A 300 14.83 -18.51 24.96
C GLY A 300 13.93 -19.74 24.88
N LYS A 301 14.49 -20.89 24.50
CA LYS A 301 13.75 -22.16 24.42
C LYS A 301 13.21 -22.61 25.78
N ASP A 302 13.91 -22.31 26.87
CA ASP A 302 13.48 -22.67 28.23
C ASP A 302 12.23 -21.88 28.69
N MET A 303 11.92 -20.76 28.03
CA MET A 303 10.75 -19.93 28.32
C MET A 303 9.51 -20.30 27.50
N GLU A 304 9.65 -21.12 26.46
CA GLU A 304 8.56 -21.44 25.55
C GLU A 304 7.37 -22.06 26.30
N GLY A 305 6.17 -21.53 26.05
CA GLY A 305 4.94 -21.97 26.68
C GLY A 305 4.68 -21.41 28.08
N ILE A 306 5.58 -20.61 28.66
CA ILE A 306 5.28 -19.88 29.90
C ILE A 306 4.14 -18.88 29.63
N GLU A 307 3.08 -18.96 30.43
CA GLU A 307 1.93 -18.06 30.32
C GLU A 307 2.13 -16.78 31.13
N TYR A 308 1.48 -15.71 30.70
CA TYR A 308 1.48 -14.41 31.36
C TYR A 308 0.07 -13.83 31.47
N GLU A 309 -0.11 -12.86 32.37
CA GLU A 309 -1.33 -12.09 32.53
C GLU A 309 -1.50 -11.11 31.38
N GLN A 310 -2.71 -11.05 30.81
CA GLN A 310 -3.02 -10.08 29.75
C GLN A 310 -2.75 -8.66 30.25
N LEU A 311 -2.02 -7.89 29.45
CA LEU A 311 -1.56 -6.55 29.84
C LEU A 311 -2.72 -5.56 29.96
N PHE A 312 -3.59 -5.51 28.95
CA PHE A 312 -4.81 -4.71 28.93
C PHE A 312 -6.02 -5.63 28.89
N ASP A 313 -6.84 -5.56 29.92
CA ASP A 313 -8.08 -6.31 30.08
C ASP A 313 -9.25 -5.72 29.28
N TRP A 314 -8.98 -4.93 28.23
CA TRP A 314 -10.00 -4.19 27.47
C TRP A 314 -10.89 -5.14 26.66
N VAL A 315 -10.25 -6.05 25.91
CA VAL A 315 -10.91 -7.00 25.02
C VAL A 315 -10.21 -8.36 25.14
N ASN A 316 -10.98 -9.43 25.30
CA ASN A 316 -10.48 -10.79 25.33
C ASN A 316 -10.50 -11.41 23.92
N PRO A 317 -9.46 -12.16 23.53
CA PRO A 317 -9.44 -12.86 22.24
C PRO A 317 -10.57 -13.88 22.13
N ILE A 318 -11.07 -14.08 20.92
CA ILE A 318 -12.14 -15.04 20.64
C ILE A 318 -11.54 -16.45 20.60
N LEU A 319 -11.63 -17.18 21.71
CA LEU A 319 -11.08 -18.54 21.85
C LEU A 319 -12.13 -19.65 21.75
N ALA A 320 -13.41 -19.32 21.99
CA ALA A 320 -14.49 -20.31 22.07
C ALA A 320 -14.61 -21.11 20.76
N GLY A 321 -14.58 -22.45 20.87
CA GLY A 321 -14.64 -23.36 19.72
C GLY A 321 -13.35 -23.48 18.90
N SER A 322 -12.29 -22.75 19.26
CA SER A 322 -10.99 -22.80 18.58
C SER A 322 -10.02 -23.79 19.27
N LYS A 323 -9.04 -24.30 18.53
CA LYS A 323 -7.86 -24.99 19.10
C LYS A 323 -6.75 -24.01 19.50
N LEU A 324 -7.02 -22.71 19.44
CA LEU A 324 -6.03 -21.66 19.61
C LEU A 324 -5.86 -21.31 21.09
N SER A 325 -4.67 -20.81 21.43
CA SER A 325 -4.31 -20.30 22.76
C SER A 325 -3.89 -18.84 22.69
N ALA A 326 -3.72 -18.18 23.83
CA ALA A 326 -3.20 -16.81 23.89
C ALA A 326 -2.41 -16.60 25.19
N PHE A 327 -1.67 -15.49 25.25
CA PHE A 327 -0.93 -15.01 26.42
C PHE A 327 0.14 -15.97 26.92
N ARG A 328 0.96 -16.49 26.00
CA ARG A 328 2.14 -17.31 26.31
C ARG A 328 3.36 -16.89 25.50
N VAL A 329 4.53 -17.27 25.99
CA VAL A 329 5.81 -17.09 25.29
C VAL A 329 5.93 -18.13 24.17
N ILE A 330 6.40 -17.69 23.00
CA ILE A 330 6.65 -18.50 21.81
C ILE A 330 8.06 -18.23 21.26
N CYS A 331 8.62 -19.17 20.51
CA CYS A 331 9.90 -18.94 19.83
C CYS A 331 9.70 -18.25 18.47
N GLY A 332 10.50 -17.23 18.17
CA GLY A 332 10.55 -16.54 16.87
C GLY A 332 11.99 -16.35 16.41
N ASP A 333 12.26 -16.60 15.13
CA ASP A 333 13.58 -16.50 14.50
C ASP A 333 13.98 -15.06 14.14
N PHE A 334 13.00 -14.18 13.96
CA PHE A 334 13.19 -12.76 13.67
C PHE A 334 13.61 -11.92 14.90
N VAL A 335 13.60 -12.50 16.10
CA VAL A 335 13.97 -11.77 17.33
C VAL A 335 15.47 -11.50 17.33
N THR A 336 15.85 -10.23 17.45
CA THR A 336 17.26 -9.80 17.52
C THR A 336 17.60 -9.25 18.91
N THR A 337 18.89 -8.98 19.13
CA THR A 337 19.38 -8.29 20.34
C THR A 337 20.09 -6.98 20.01
N GLU A 338 19.81 -6.40 18.84
CA GLU A 338 20.36 -5.10 18.42
C GLU A 338 19.73 -3.96 19.23
N ASP A 339 18.40 -4.02 19.45
CA ASP A 339 17.62 -3.04 20.19
C ASP A 339 16.52 -3.68 21.06
N GLY A 340 15.90 -2.88 21.93
CA GLY A 340 14.77 -3.30 22.77
C GLY A 340 15.19 -4.10 24.00
N THR A 341 14.54 -5.25 24.24
CA THR A 341 14.81 -6.13 25.39
C THR A 341 15.15 -7.58 25.00
N GLY A 342 15.13 -7.89 23.70
CA GLY A 342 15.19 -9.27 23.19
C GLY A 342 13.91 -10.08 23.41
N ILE A 343 12.83 -9.46 23.90
CA ILE A 343 11.49 -10.03 23.96
C ILE A 343 10.57 -9.10 23.17
N VAL A 344 9.87 -9.66 22.19
CA VAL A 344 8.98 -8.90 21.29
C VAL A 344 7.53 -9.14 21.68
N HIS A 345 6.73 -8.09 21.83
CA HIS A 345 5.28 -8.29 21.98
C HIS A 345 4.67 -8.64 20.63
N ILE A 346 3.75 -9.61 20.62
CA ILE A 346 3.13 -10.11 19.39
C ILE A 346 1.68 -9.65 19.34
N ALA A 347 1.36 -8.84 18.34
CA ALA A 347 0.01 -8.39 17.98
C ALA A 347 -0.29 -8.85 16.55
N PRO A 348 -0.83 -10.08 16.36
CA PRO A 348 -0.98 -10.71 15.04
C PRO A 348 -1.83 -9.93 14.03
N THR A 349 -2.62 -8.96 14.51
CA THR A 349 -3.46 -8.11 13.68
C THR A 349 -2.77 -6.85 13.18
N PHE A 350 -1.51 -6.59 13.55
CA PHE A 350 -0.80 -5.37 13.13
C PHE A 350 0.67 -5.61 12.73
N GLY A 351 1.12 -6.86 12.61
CA GLY A 351 2.47 -7.22 12.19
C GLY A 351 2.49 -8.47 11.33
N ALA A 352 3.22 -8.45 10.21
CA ALA A 352 3.31 -9.59 9.30
C ALA A 352 4.10 -10.76 9.92
N ASP A 353 5.24 -10.45 10.55
CA ASP A 353 6.03 -11.45 11.29
C ASP A 353 5.27 -11.96 12.52
N ASP A 354 4.54 -11.07 13.22
CA ASP A 354 3.64 -11.39 14.33
C ASP A 354 2.57 -12.42 13.92
N ASP A 355 1.86 -12.17 12.82
CA ASP A 355 0.83 -13.07 12.28
C ASP A 355 1.43 -14.44 11.91
N LYS A 356 2.58 -14.43 11.23
CA LYS A 356 3.29 -15.64 10.82
C LYS A 356 3.69 -16.49 12.02
N VAL A 357 4.37 -15.92 13.01
CA VAL A 357 4.83 -16.65 14.19
C VAL A 357 3.67 -17.09 15.08
N ALA A 358 2.60 -16.27 15.17
CA ALA A 358 1.38 -16.62 15.91
C ALA A 358 0.67 -17.83 15.30
N LYS A 359 0.47 -17.84 13.97
CA LYS A 359 -0.13 -18.96 13.24
C LYS A 359 0.66 -20.26 13.41
N GLN A 360 1.99 -20.20 13.30
CA GLN A 360 2.87 -21.35 13.50
C GLN A 360 2.76 -21.96 14.90
N ASN A 361 2.44 -21.13 15.91
CA ASN A 361 2.34 -21.53 17.30
C ASN A 361 0.88 -21.68 17.79
N GLY A 362 -0.12 -21.61 16.91
CA GLY A 362 -1.53 -21.71 17.30
C GLY A 362 -1.97 -20.63 18.28
N ILE A 363 -1.47 -19.40 18.12
CA ILE A 363 -1.87 -18.23 18.91
C ILE A 363 -3.04 -17.54 18.23
N ALA A 364 -4.07 -17.22 19.01
CA ALA A 364 -5.22 -16.47 18.53
C ALA A 364 -4.84 -14.99 18.25
N PRO A 365 -5.18 -14.44 17.09
CA PRO A 365 -5.18 -12.99 16.88
C PRO A 365 -6.25 -12.32 17.76
N LEU A 366 -6.07 -11.04 18.07
CA LEU A 366 -7.07 -10.27 18.79
C LEU A 366 -7.95 -9.50 17.80
N PHE A 367 -9.18 -9.97 17.64
CA PHE A 367 -10.23 -9.35 16.83
C PHE A 367 -11.41 -8.89 17.69
N VAL A 368 -12.13 -7.90 17.17
CA VAL A 368 -13.46 -7.50 17.61
C VAL A 368 -14.51 -7.95 16.59
N VAL A 369 -15.77 -8.02 17.00
CA VAL A 369 -16.89 -8.32 16.08
C VAL A 369 -17.71 -7.05 15.89
N ASP A 370 -17.83 -6.60 14.64
CA ASP A 370 -18.64 -5.44 14.30
C ASP A 370 -20.14 -5.77 14.25
N LYS A 371 -21.00 -4.77 14.10
CA LYS A 371 -22.46 -4.95 14.00
C LYS A 371 -22.94 -5.80 12.82
N LYS A 372 -22.09 -6.05 11.82
CA LYS A 372 -22.42 -6.94 10.68
C LYS A 372 -22.07 -8.39 10.99
N GLY A 373 -21.40 -8.64 12.11
CA GLY A 373 -20.89 -9.95 12.50
C GLY A 373 -19.50 -10.26 11.93
N ASP A 374 -18.83 -9.29 11.30
CA ASP A 374 -17.50 -9.49 10.74
C ASP A 374 -16.44 -9.35 11.84
N THR A 375 -15.40 -10.19 11.77
CA THR A 375 -14.21 -10.03 12.61
C THR A 375 -13.33 -8.90 12.06
N ARG A 376 -13.02 -7.92 12.90
CA ARG A 376 -12.21 -6.74 12.57
C ARG A 376 -11.05 -6.59 13.56
N PRO A 377 -9.90 -6.04 13.17
CA PRO A 377 -8.89 -5.59 14.13
C PRO A 377 -9.49 -4.58 15.13
N MET A 378 -8.86 -4.42 16.30
CA MET A 378 -9.34 -3.48 17.33
C MET A 378 -9.34 -2.02 16.85
N VAL A 379 -8.50 -1.69 15.87
CA VAL A 379 -8.45 -0.40 15.19
C VAL A 379 -9.21 -0.53 13.88
N ASP A 380 -10.09 0.41 13.56
CA ASP A 380 -10.86 0.42 12.33
C ASP A 380 -10.06 0.97 11.13
N LEU A 381 -10.70 0.97 9.95
CA LEU A 381 -10.11 1.46 8.71
C LEU A 381 -9.85 2.98 8.68
N THR A 382 -10.37 3.75 9.63
CA THR A 382 -10.08 5.19 9.77
C THR A 382 -8.91 5.46 10.74
N GLY A 383 -8.42 4.42 11.42
CA GLY A 383 -7.32 4.53 12.37
C GLY A 383 -7.76 4.90 13.78
N LYS A 384 -9.03 4.65 14.15
CA LYS A 384 -9.52 4.77 15.53
C LYS A 384 -9.76 3.39 16.15
N TYR A 385 -9.67 3.29 17.46
CA TYR A 385 -10.27 2.13 18.14
C TYR A 385 -11.78 2.10 17.90
N PHE A 386 -12.35 0.91 17.71
CA PHE A 386 -13.79 0.76 17.49
C PHE A 386 -14.60 1.44 18.59
N ASP A 387 -15.60 2.24 18.20
CA ASP A 387 -16.57 2.74 19.15
C ASP A 387 -17.42 1.57 19.65
N ILE A 388 -17.84 1.60 20.93
CA ILE A 388 -18.68 0.53 21.49
C ILE A 388 -20.00 0.41 20.71
N SER A 389 -20.52 1.51 20.18
CA SER A 389 -21.74 1.53 19.38
C SER A 389 -21.59 0.90 17.99
N ASP A 390 -20.36 0.63 17.54
CA ASP A 390 -20.06 -0.03 16.26
C ASP A 390 -19.83 -1.56 16.42
N LEU A 391 -19.77 -2.05 17.66
CA LEU A 391 -19.54 -3.46 18.00
C LEU A 391 -20.84 -4.26 18.14
N ASP A 392 -20.76 -5.57 17.92
CA ASP A 392 -21.86 -6.50 18.18
C ASP A 392 -22.20 -6.59 19.68
N ASP A 393 -23.50 -6.59 20.00
CA ASP A 393 -23.99 -6.55 21.38
C ASP A 393 -23.62 -7.81 22.18
N ASN A 394 -23.53 -8.98 21.54
CA ASN A 394 -23.16 -10.22 22.22
C ASN A 394 -21.66 -10.27 22.46
N PHE A 395 -20.86 -9.85 21.49
CA PHE A 395 -19.41 -9.70 21.63
C PHE A 395 -19.08 -8.72 22.77
N VAL A 396 -19.74 -7.57 22.83
CA VAL A 396 -19.53 -6.59 23.92
C VAL A 396 -19.79 -7.21 25.29
N LYS A 397 -20.86 -8.01 25.44
CA LYS A 397 -21.20 -8.65 26.72
C LYS A 397 -20.21 -9.73 27.15
N THR A 398 -19.57 -10.41 26.20
CA THR A 398 -18.79 -11.63 26.45
C THR A 398 -17.29 -11.39 26.44
N ASN A 399 -16.82 -10.48 25.60
CA ASN A 399 -15.41 -10.29 25.30
C ASN A 399 -14.88 -8.89 25.62
N VAL A 400 -15.73 -7.90 25.94
CA VAL A 400 -15.28 -6.52 26.20
C VAL A 400 -15.48 -6.14 27.66
N ASN A 401 -14.40 -5.69 28.33
CA ASN A 401 -14.49 -5.07 29.65
C ASN A 401 -14.84 -3.58 29.48
N LEU A 402 -16.14 -3.27 29.50
CA LEU A 402 -16.64 -1.91 29.30
C LEU A 402 -16.01 -0.86 30.25
N PRO A 403 -15.91 -1.08 31.57
CA PRO A 403 -15.19 -0.17 32.46
C PRO A 403 -13.76 0.18 32.00
N SER A 404 -13.00 -0.81 31.53
CA SER A 404 -11.60 -0.62 31.13
C SER A 404 -11.48 0.00 29.73
N TYR A 405 -12.36 -0.35 28.79
CA TYR A 405 -12.27 0.06 27.39
C TYR A 405 -12.94 1.42 27.07
N ARG A 406 -13.97 1.82 27.81
CA ARG A 406 -14.85 2.95 27.43
C ARG A 406 -14.13 4.27 27.16
N GLN A 407 -13.07 4.60 27.89
CA GLN A 407 -12.32 5.84 27.68
C GLN A 407 -11.44 5.84 26.42
N TRP A 408 -11.21 4.67 25.83
CA TRP A 408 -10.34 4.45 24.68
C TRP A 408 -11.13 4.30 23.37
N ALA A 409 -12.37 3.82 23.45
CA ALA A 409 -13.27 3.67 22.32
C ALA A 409 -13.36 4.98 21.50
N GLY A 410 -13.21 4.87 20.18
CA GLY A 410 -13.28 6.01 19.25
C GLY A 410 -12.03 6.87 19.15
N ARG A 411 -10.97 6.63 19.95
CA ARG A 411 -9.74 7.43 19.88
C ARG A 411 -8.86 7.03 18.69
N PHE A 412 -8.31 8.02 18.00
CA PHE A 412 -7.33 7.82 16.93
C PHE A 412 -5.99 7.31 17.48
N VAL A 413 -5.39 6.34 16.79
CA VAL A 413 -4.09 5.78 17.18
C VAL A 413 -2.92 6.71 16.88
N LYS A 414 -3.11 7.64 15.94
CA LYS A 414 -2.17 8.73 15.65
C LYS A 414 -2.95 10.04 15.46
N ASN A 415 -2.47 11.13 16.06
CA ASN A 415 -3.11 12.45 15.98
C ASN A 415 -3.29 12.93 14.53
N ALA A 416 -2.38 12.54 13.62
CA ALA A 416 -2.44 12.90 12.20
C ALA A 416 -3.74 12.46 11.48
N TYR A 417 -4.52 11.55 12.06
CA TYR A 417 -5.82 11.14 11.52
C TYR A 417 -6.97 12.05 11.99
N ASP A 418 -6.79 12.75 13.10
CA ASP A 418 -7.77 13.68 13.65
C ASP A 418 -7.50 15.11 13.14
N GLN A 419 -8.51 15.74 12.54
CA GLN A 419 -8.38 17.11 12.03
C GLN A 419 -8.39 18.16 13.15
N HIS A 420 -8.80 17.79 14.36
CA HIS A 420 -8.86 18.67 15.52
C HIS A 420 -7.60 18.63 16.39
N LEU A 421 -6.67 17.71 16.11
CA LEU A 421 -5.43 17.56 16.85
C LEU A 421 -4.24 18.00 16.01
N SER A 422 -3.23 18.51 16.71
CA SER A 422 -1.92 18.88 16.17
C SER A 422 -0.84 17.90 16.64
N ASP A 423 0.35 18.02 16.07
CA ASP A 423 1.53 17.25 16.49
C ASP A 423 2.02 17.62 17.91
N THR A 424 1.53 18.72 18.48
CA THR A 424 1.85 19.14 19.84
C THR A 424 0.91 18.56 20.90
N ASP A 425 -0.25 18.06 20.47
CA ASP A 425 -1.22 17.45 21.37
C ASP A 425 -0.75 16.10 21.88
N VAL A 426 -1.23 15.71 23.05
CA VAL A 426 -0.87 14.43 23.66
C VAL A 426 -1.40 13.29 22.80
N THR A 427 -0.50 12.44 22.32
CA THR A 427 -0.83 11.26 21.51
C THR A 427 -1.42 10.15 22.37
N LEU A 428 -2.27 9.29 21.78
CA LEU A 428 -2.76 8.06 22.43
C LEU A 428 -1.63 7.21 23.03
N ASP A 429 -0.50 7.08 22.34
CA ASP A 429 0.67 6.33 22.80
C ASP A 429 1.18 6.81 24.18
N VAL A 430 1.13 8.13 24.43
CA VAL A 430 1.52 8.72 25.72
C VAL A 430 0.53 8.33 26.81
N ASP A 431 -0.77 8.43 26.53
CA ASP A 431 -1.81 8.09 27.50
C ASP A 431 -1.76 6.60 27.89
N ILE A 432 -1.55 5.72 26.91
CA ILE A 432 -1.36 4.27 27.15
C ILE A 432 -0.14 4.03 28.04
N CYS A 433 0.98 4.70 27.76
CA CYS A 433 2.17 4.63 28.61
C CYS A 433 1.91 5.15 30.03
N MET A 434 1.10 6.20 30.18
CA MET A 434 0.73 6.75 31.50
C MET A 434 -0.21 5.81 32.26
N GLU A 435 -1.15 5.15 31.60
CA GLU A 435 -1.97 4.11 32.21
C GLU A 435 -1.10 2.95 32.73
N LEU A 436 -0.18 2.43 31.92
CA LEU A 436 0.75 1.38 32.36
C LEU A 436 1.63 1.83 33.53
N LYS A 437 2.04 3.10 33.54
CA LYS A 437 2.79 3.68 34.66
C LYS A 437 1.98 3.72 35.94
N GLN A 438 0.72 4.13 35.89
CA GLN A 438 -0.17 4.16 37.05
C GLN A 438 -0.44 2.75 37.59
N ARG A 439 -0.52 1.75 36.72
CA ARG A 439 -0.69 0.32 37.06
C ARG A 439 0.60 -0.36 37.54
N GLY A 440 1.75 0.33 37.47
CA GLY A 440 3.06 -0.28 37.77
C GLY A 440 3.50 -1.33 36.75
N GLN A 441 2.92 -1.35 35.54
CA GLN A 441 3.14 -2.32 34.47
C GLN A 441 4.08 -1.79 33.36
N VAL A 442 4.86 -0.75 33.64
CA VAL A 442 5.89 -0.24 32.72
C VAL A 442 7.24 -0.13 33.43
N PHE A 443 8.30 -0.57 32.76
CA PHE A 443 9.66 -0.52 33.28
C PHE A 443 10.36 0.79 32.89
N LYS A 444 10.19 1.22 31.64
CA LYS A 444 10.81 2.42 31.07
C LYS A 444 9.92 3.02 29.97
N ILE A 445 9.89 4.34 29.88
CA ILE A 445 9.21 5.14 28.86
C ILE A 445 10.22 6.17 28.38
N GLU A 446 10.42 6.24 27.08
CA GLU A 446 11.36 7.20 26.47
C GLU A 446 10.91 7.65 25.10
N LYS A 447 11.43 8.79 24.66
CA LYS A 447 11.30 9.24 23.28
C LYS A 447 12.41 8.60 22.46
N HIS A 448 12.04 7.93 21.39
CA HIS A 448 12.97 7.30 20.46
C HIS A 448 12.79 7.90 19.07
N THR A 449 13.89 8.12 18.36
CA THR A 449 13.84 8.57 16.97
C THR A 449 14.14 7.39 16.08
N HIS A 450 13.17 7.03 15.24
CA HIS A 450 13.27 5.92 14.30
C HIS A 450 12.65 6.29 12.98
N ASN A 451 12.93 5.50 11.96
CA ASN A 451 12.37 5.71 10.64
C ASN A 451 11.00 5.03 10.51
N TYR A 452 9.96 5.77 10.12
CA TYR A 452 8.59 5.26 10.07
C TYR A 452 7.91 5.53 8.72
N PRO A 453 7.13 4.57 8.18
CA PRO A 453 6.49 4.73 6.88
C PRO A 453 5.30 5.68 6.92
N HIS A 454 5.21 6.52 5.90
CA HIS A 454 4.11 7.44 5.64
C HIS A 454 3.60 7.24 4.23
N CYS A 455 2.32 7.54 4.03
CA CYS A 455 1.71 7.47 2.72
C CYS A 455 2.36 8.51 1.80
N TRP A 456 2.86 8.05 0.65
CA TRP A 456 3.55 8.88 -0.35
C TRP A 456 2.72 10.02 -0.94
N ARG A 457 1.41 10.07 -0.63
CA ARG A 457 0.48 11.12 -1.09
C ARG A 457 -0.16 11.94 0.01
N THR A 458 -0.54 11.32 1.12
CA THR A 458 -1.21 12.05 2.21
C THR A 458 -0.23 12.55 3.26
N ASP A 459 1.03 12.11 3.21
CA ASP A 459 2.08 12.37 4.21
C ASP A 459 1.72 11.93 5.64
N LYS A 460 0.62 11.17 5.79
CA LYS A 460 0.16 10.65 7.08
C LYS A 460 0.78 9.28 7.37
N PRO A 461 0.95 8.91 8.66
CA PRO A 461 1.52 7.62 9.04
C PRO A 461 0.77 6.45 8.38
N VAL A 462 1.49 5.37 8.10
CA VAL A 462 0.94 4.10 7.60
C VAL A 462 0.80 3.14 8.76
N LEU A 463 -0.28 2.36 8.77
CA LEU A 463 -0.46 1.24 9.69
C LEU A 463 -0.25 -0.07 8.94
N TYR A 464 0.26 -1.10 9.61
CA TYR A 464 0.19 -2.46 9.09
C TYR A 464 -1.14 -3.06 9.49
N TYR A 465 -1.91 -3.55 8.52
CA TYR A 465 -3.32 -3.89 8.72
C TYR A 465 -3.71 -5.11 7.88
N PRO A 466 -4.57 -6.01 8.39
CA PRO A 466 -5.00 -7.19 7.67
C PRO A 466 -6.08 -6.80 6.67
N LEU A 467 -5.79 -7.02 5.39
CA LEU A 467 -6.66 -6.67 4.28
C LEU A 467 -6.86 -7.88 3.37
N ASP A 468 -8.07 -8.01 2.85
CA ASP A 468 -8.34 -8.79 1.65
C ASP A 468 -7.82 -8.00 0.45
N SER A 469 -6.93 -8.60 -0.32
CA SER A 469 -6.34 -7.93 -1.48
C SER A 469 -5.98 -8.92 -2.58
N TRP A 470 -5.93 -8.40 -3.80
CA TRP A 470 -5.40 -9.10 -4.96
C TRP A 470 -3.92 -8.81 -5.14
N PHE A 471 -3.17 -9.86 -5.44
CA PHE A 471 -1.74 -9.85 -5.56
C PHE A 471 -1.29 -10.42 -6.89
N ILE A 472 -0.23 -9.83 -7.43
CA ILE A 472 0.58 -10.46 -8.47
C ILE A 472 1.76 -11.16 -7.79
N ARG A 473 1.90 -12.48 -8.02
CA ARG A 473 2.99 -13.32 -7.51
C ARG A 473 4.32 -13.03 -8.22
N THR A 474 4.83 -11.81 -8.05
CA THR A 474 6.09 -11.34 -8.65
C THR A 474 7.29 -12.14 -8.14
N THR A 475 7.21 -12.71 -6.94
CA THR A 475 8.27 -13.57 -6.39
C THR A 475 8.50 -14.83 -7.23
N ALA A 476 7.50 -15.31 -7.99
CA ALA A 476 7.64 -16.47 -8.87
C ALA A 476 8.59 -16.22 -10.05
N VAL A 477 8.84 -14.95 -10.40
CA VAL A 477 9.71 -14.53 -11.51
C VAL A 477 10.88 -13.66 -11.05
N LYS A 478 11.18 -13.66 -9.73
CA LYS A 478 12.22 -12.84 -9.13
C LYS A 478 13.60 -13.05 -9.79
N ASP A 479 14.02 -14.30 -9.94
CA ASP A 479 15.34 -14.61 -10.50
C ASP A 479 15.44 -14.22 -11.98
N GLU A 480 14.35 -14.36 -12.73
CA GLU A 480 14.27 -13.90 -14.11
C GLU A 480 14.34 -12.37 -14.20
N MET A 481 13.63 -11.65 -13.33
CA MET A 481 13.70 -10.19 -13.25
C MET A 481 15.12 -9.70 -12.94
N ILE A 482 15.84 -10.37 -12.03
CA ILE A 482 17.24 -10.06 -11.72
C ILE A 482 18.13 -10.31 -12.94
N ALA A 483 17.98 -11.47 -13.59
CA ALA A 483 18.76 -11.80 -14.78
C ALA A 483 18.52 -10.81 -15.94
N LEU A 484 17.26 -10.41 -16.17
CA LEU A 484 16.92 -9.40 -17.17
C LEU A 484 17.46 -8.02 -16.82
N ASN A 485 17.42 -7.63 -15.53
CA ASN A 485 18.00 -6.38 -15.07
C ASN A 485 19.50 -6.26 -15.40
N ASP A 486 20.24 -7.36 -15.33
CA ASP A 486 21.67 -7.39 -15.68
C ASP A 486 21.94 -7.15 -17.18
N THR A 487 20.93 -7.38 -18.04
CA THR A 487 21.02 -7.07 -19.48
C THR A 487 20.79 -5.60 -19.80
N ILE A 488 20.21 -4.82 -18.85
CA ILE A 488 19.87 -3.42 -19.05
C ILE A 488 21.14 -2.56 -18.93
N ASN A 489 21.38 -1.70 -19.94
CA ASN A 489 22.47 -0.73 -19.91
C ASN A 489 22.11 0.50 -19.05
N TRP A 490 22.14 0.34 -17.73
CA TRP A 490 21.88 1.41 -16.77
C TRP A 490 22.91 2.55 -16.83
N LYS A 491 22.43 3.79 -16.76
CA LYS A 491 23.27 4.99 -16.65
C LYS A 491 22.80 5.85 -15.46
N PRO A 492 23.54 5.86 -14.33
CA PRO A 492 24.77 5.11 -14.05
C PRO A 492 24.52 3.61 -13.80
N GLN A 493 25.54 2.78 -14.01
CA GLN A 493 25.47 1.32 -13.78
C GLN A 493 25.14 0.96 -12.32
N SER A 494 25.52 1.81 -11.38
CA SER A 494 25.21 1.66 -9.95
C SER A 494 23.71 1.73 -9.64
N THR A 495 22.87 2.26 -10.54
CA THR A 495 21.41 2.22 -10.36
C THR A 495 20.89 0.80 -10.50
N GLY A 496 21.31 0.08 -11.54
CA GLY A 496 20.88 -1.30 -11.81
C GLY A 496 21.43 -2.30 -10.81
N SER A 497 22.72 -2.21 -10.48
CA SER A 497 23.38 -3.11 -9.51
C SER A 497 23.13 -2.71 -8.05
N GLY A 498 22.84 -1.44 -7.78
CA GLY A 498 22.61 -0.90 -6.45
C GLY A 498 21.12 -0.80 -6.12
N ARG A 499 20.54 0.38 -6.37
CA ARG A 499 19.18 0.73 -5.90
C ARG A 499 18.10 -0.24 -6.42
N PHE A 500 18.12 -0.55 -7.71
CA PHE A 500 17.10 -1.41 -8.32
C PHE A 500 17.40 -2.90 -8.06
N GLY A 501 18.65 -3.33 -8.23
CA GLY A 501 19.08 -4.71 -7.96
C GLY A 501 18.81 -5.16 -6.51
N LYS A 502 19.21 -4.36 -5.52
CA LYS A 502 18.93 -4.66 -4.10
C LYS A 502 17.44 -4.69 -3.75
N TRP A 503 16.64 -3.91 -4.47
CA TRP A 503 15.18 -3.97 -4.32
C TRP A 503 14.62 -5.28 -4.87
N LEU A 504 15.08 -5.73 -6.04
CA LEU A 504 14.71 -7.03 -6.61
C LEU A 504 15.16 -8.21 -5.72
N GLU A 505 16.32 -8.12 -5.08
CA GLU A 505 16.80 -9.13 -4.12
C GLU A 505 15.85 -9.35 -2.94
N ASN A 506 15.05 -8.33 -2.58
CA ASN A 506 14.09 -8.38 -1.48
C ASN A 506 12.63 -8.26 -1.99
N LEU A 507 12.39 -8.65 -3.25
CA LEU A 507 11.08 -8.58 -3.88
C LEU A 507 10.03 -9.34 -3.07
N GLN A 508 8.90 -8.68 -2.84
CA GLN A 508 7.69 -9.27 -2.29
C GLN A 508 6.58 -9.23 -3.36
N ASP A 509 5.57 -10.08 -3.19
CA ASP A 509 4.41 -10.10 -4.08
C ASP A 509 3.73 -8.73 -4.11
N TRP A 510 3.33 -8.31 -5.31
CA TRP A 510 2.80 -6.97 -5.53
C TRP A 510 1.32 -6.93 -5.16
N ASN A 511 0.99 -6.20 -4.09
CA ASN A 511 -0.37 -5.80 -3.76
C ASN A 511 -0.96 -4.91 -4.86
N LEU A 512 -1.83 -5.48 -5.69
CA LEU A 512 -2.41 -4.84 -6.87
C LEU A 512 -3.70 -4.09 -6.56
N SER A 513 -4.58 -4.64 -5.72
CA SER A 513 -5.92 -4.07 -5.49
C SER A 513 -5.87 -2.74 -4.73
N ARG A 514 -6.75 -1.81 -5.10
CA ARG A 514 -6.99 -0.55 -4.40
C ARG A 514 -8.49 -0.39 -4.18
N SER A 515 -8.91 -0.23 -2.93
CA SER A 515 -10.32 -0.02 -2.59
C SER A 515 -10.69 1.45 -2.76
N ARG A 516 -10.77 1.90 -4.02
CA ARG A 516 -10.92 3.30 -4.48
C ARG A 516 -11.93 3.40 -5.63
N TYR A 517 -12.19 4.58 -6.18
CA TYR A 517 -13.30 4.82 -7.11
C TYR A 517 -12.88 5.20 -8.54
N TRP A 518 -11.76 5.92 -8.71
CA TRP A 518 -11.26 6.37 -10.02
C TRP A 518 -9.96 5.65 -10.43
N GLY A 519 -10.09 4.74 -11.39
CA GLY A 519 -9.00 3.92 -11.91
C GLY A 519 -9.50 2.72 -12.71
N THR A 520 -8.58 1.96 -13.27
CA THR A 520 -8.88 0.73 -14.02
C THR A 520 -9.51 -0.32 -13.09
N PRO A 521 -10.72 -0.82 -13.37
CA PRO A 521 -11.35 -1.83 -12.52
C PRO A 521 -10.70 -3.21 -12.68
N LEU A 522 -10.59 -3.95 -11.58
CA LEU A 522 -10.13 -5.34 -11.61
C LEU A 522 -11.20 -6.22 -12.31
N PRO A 523 -10.87 -6.95 -13.38
CA PRO A 523 -11.85 -7.62 -14.22
C PRO A 523 -12.16 -9.04 -13.75
N ILE A 524 -12.46 -9.20 -12.47
CA ILE A 524 -12.77 -10.50 -11.86
C ILE A 524 -14.19 -10.47 -11.32
N TRP A 525 -15.04 -11.37 -11.80
CA TRP A 525 -16.39 -11.60 -11.30
C TRP A 525 -16.42 -12.84 -10.44
N ARG A 526 -17.11 -12.79 -9.30
CA ARG A 526 -17.18 -13.90 -8.34
C ARG A 526 -18.58 -14.07 -7.77
N THR A 527 -18.91 -15.30 -7.41
CA THR A 527 -20.11 -15.59 -6.62
C THR A 527 -20.01 -15.00 -5.21
N ASP A 528 -21.15 -14.77 -4.56
CA ASP A 528 -21.18 -14.22 -3.19
C ASP A 528 -20.44 -15.13 -2.16
N ASP A 529 -20.34 -16.44 -2.42
CA ASP A 529 -19.58 -17.41 -1.62
C ASP A 529 -18.09 -17.53 -2.01
N GLY A 530 -17.67 -16.83 -3.07
CA GLY A 530 -16.30 -16.79 -3.60
C GLY A 530 -15.79 -18.11 -4.16
N GLN A 531 -16.64 -19.12 -4.37
CA GLN A 531 -16.24 -20.45 -4.85
C GLN A 531 -16.06 -20.52 -6.37
N GLU A 532 -16.78 -19.69 -7.11
CA GLU A 532 -16.67 -19.60 -8.57
C GLU A 532 -16.26 -18.17 -8.95
N GLU A 533 -15.38 -18.08 -9.95
CA GLU A 533 -14.87 -16.82 -10.44
C GLU A 533 -14.50 -16.90 -11.91
N ILE A 534 -14.55 -15.75 -12.59
CA ILE A 534 -14.12 -15.58 -13.98
C ILE A 534 -13.31 -14.28 -14.11
N CYS A 535 -12.20 -14.34 -14.84
CA CYS A 535 -11.41 -13.16 -15.20
C CYS A 535 -11.61 -12.80 -16.68
N ILE A 536 -12.15 -11.62 -16.92
CA ILE A 536 -12.46 -11.10 -18.26
C ILE A 536 -11.25 -10.36 -18.82
N GLY A 537 -10.86 -10.67 -20.05
CA GLY A 537 -9.68 -10.10 -20.70
C GLY A 537 -9.97 -9.23 -21.92
N SER A 538 -11.22 -9.09 -22.33
CA SER A 538 -11.62 -8.22 -23.45
C SER A 538 -13.08 -7.78 -23.34
N VAL A 539 -13.44 -6.71 -24.04
CA VAL A 539 -14.82 -6.25 -24.17
C VAL A 539 -15.67 -7.28 -24.94
N ALA A 540 -15.07 -7.95 -25.93
CA ALA A 540 -15.74 -9.03 -26.66
C ALA A 540 -16.15 -10.18 -25.74
N GLU A 541 -15.24 -10.64 -24.87
CA GLU A 541 -15.51 -11.65 -23.85
C GLU A 541 -16.55 -11.17 -22.84
N LEU A 542 -16.48 -9.90 -22.41
CA LEU A 542 -17.47 -9.31 -21.51
C LEU A 542 -18.89 -9.34 -22.10
N ILE A 543 -19.04 -8.97 -23.36
CA ILE A 543 -20.34 -8.96 -24.07
C ILE A 543 -20.89 -10.38 -24.17
N GLU A 544 -20.06 -11.37 -24.50
CA GLU A 544 -20.49 -12.77 -24.55
C GLU A 544 -21.01 -13.26 -23.18
N GLU A 545 -20.32 -12.91 -22.09
CA GLU A 545 -20.73 -13.29 -20.73
C GLU A 545 -21.98 -12.53 -20.26
N ILE A 546 -22.17 -11.29 -20.69
CA ILE A 546 -23.42 -10.54 -20.47
C ILE A 546 -24.58 -11.24 -21.15
N ASP A 547 -24.42 -11.65 -22.42
CA ASP A 547 -25.47 -12.32 -23.18
C ASP A 547 -25.87 -13.65 -22.53
N LYS A 548 -24.89 -14.44 -22.04
CA LYS A 548 -25.15 -15.64 -21.21
C LYS A 548 -25.94 -15.32 -19.94
N SER A 549 -25.62 -14.21 -19.28
CA SER A 549 -26.33 -13.76 -18.08
C SER A 549 -27.78 -13.35 -18.37
N ILE A 550 -28.04 -12.76 -19.55
CA ILE A 550 -29.39 -12.43 -20.03
C ILE A 550 -30.17 -13.70 -20.34
N GLU A 551 -29.57 -14.66 -21.05
CA GLU A 551 -30.18 -15.96 -21.33
C GLU A 551 -30.54 -16.72 -20.05
N ALA A 552 -29.71 -16.60 -19.01
CA ALA A 552 -29.96 -17.16 -17.68
C ALA A 552 -31.02 -16.38 -16.86
N GLY A 553 -31.49 -15.24 -17.36
CA GLY A 553 -32.48 -14.39 -16.68
C GLY A 553 -31.93 -13.60 -15.49
N ILE A 554 -30.61 -13.47 -15.36
CA ILE A 554 -29.94 -12.69 -14.30
C ILE A 554 -29.86 -11.22 -14.68
N MET A 555 -29.51 -10.91 -15.93
CA MET A 555 -29.57 -9.56 -16.49
C MET A 555 -30.76 -9.41 -17.44
N THR A 556 -31.25 -8.18 -17.59
CA THR A 556 -32.40 -7.88 -18.46
C THR A 556 -32.01 -7.24 -19.79
N GLU A 557 -30.90 -6.51 -19.84
CA GLU A 557 -30.39 -5.90 -21.06
C GLU A 557 -28.86 -5.80 -21.02
N ASN A 558 -28.25 -5.74 -22.21
CA ASN A 558 -26.82 -5.49 -22.35
C ASN A 558 -26.56 -3.97 -22.30
N PRO A 559 -25.82 -3.46 -21.29
CA PRO A 559 -25.53 -2.03 -21.15
C PRO A 559 -24.66 -1.47 -22.29
N TYR A 560 -23.95 -2.34 -23.01
CA TYR A 560 -23.06 -1.99 -24.11
C TYR A 560 -23.63 -2.38 -25.48
N LYS A 561 -24.97 -2.45 -25.61
CA LYS A 561 -25.67 -2.79 -26.88
C LYS A 561 -25.32 -1.91 -28.10
N ASN A 562 -24.74 -0.73 -27.88
CA ASN A 562 -24.31 0.19 -28.94
C ASN A 562 -22.82 0.00 -29.32
N PHE A 563 -22.08 -0.85 -28.61
CA PHE A 563 -20.68 -1.11 -28.90
C PHE A 563 -20.54 -2.19 -29.99
N GLU A 564 -19.74 -1.89 -31.02
CA GLU A 564 -19.48 -2.83 -32.11
C GLU A 564 -18.16 -3.59 -31.88
N VAL A 565 -18.25 -4.89 -31.59
CA VAL A 565 -17.07 -5.74 -31.39
C VAL A 565 -16.20 -5.81 -32.66
N GLY A 566 -14.89 -5.60 -32.49
CA GLY A 566 -13.92 -5.60 -33.60
C GLY A 566 -13.76 -4.25 -34.30
N VAL A 567 -14.48 -3.20 -33.87
CA VAL A 567 -14.34 -1.84 -34.39
C VAL A 567 -13.54 -0.99 -33.40
N TYR A 568 -12.25 -0.79 -33.66
CA TYR A 568 -11.32 -0.13 -32.73
C TYR A 568 -11.18 1.39 -32.93
N THR A 569 -12.30 2.07 -33.18
CA THR A 569 -12.30 3.54 -33.37
C THR A 569 -12.54 4.28 -32.06
N ALA A 570 -12.05 5.52 -31.96
CA ALA A 570 -12.30 6.38 -30.81
C ALA A 570 -13.80 6.62 -30.54
N ASP A 571 -14.61 6.70 -31.61
CA ASP A 571 -16.06 6.87 -31.50
C ASP A 571 -16.72 5.62 -30.89
N ASN A 572 -16.34 4.41 -31.34
CA ASN A 572 -16.89 3.17 -30.79
C ASN A 572 -16.49 2.96 -29.32
N TYR A 573 -15.29 3.37 -28.92
CA TYR A 573 -14.81 3.30 -27.54
C TYR A 573 -15.16 4.52 -26.66
N SER A 574 -15.98 5.43 -27.18
CA SER A 574 -16.43 6.60 -26.41
C SER A 574 -17.45 6.22 -25.33
N GLU A 575 -17.57 7.06 -24.30
CA GLU A 575 -18.51 6.91 -23.16
C GLU A 575 -19.99 6.74 -23.57
N LYS A 576 -20.34 7.09 -24.82
CA LYS A 576 -21.70 6.90 -25.36
C LYS A 576 -22.03 5.44 -25.66
N ASN A 577 -21.01 4.62 -25.92
CA ASN A 577 -21.13 3.24 -26.35
C ASN A 577 -20.59 2.27 -25.30
N ILE A 578 -19.50 2.64 -24.63
CA ILE A 578 -18.89 1.85 -23.57
C ILE A 578 -18.16 2.71 -22.54
N ASP A 579 -18.29 2.34 -21.27
CA ASP A 579 -17.44 2.85 -20.21
C ASP A 579 -17.12 1.70 -19.24
N LEU A 580 -15.85 1.33 -19.18
CA LEU A 580 -15.33 0.25 -18.34
C LEU A 580 -15.03 0.70 -16.90
N HIS A 581 -15.22 1.98 -16.56
CA HIS A 581 -14.98 2.48 -15.20
C HIS A 581 -16.14 2.15 -14.26
N ARG A 582 -15.86 2.32 -12.96
CA ARG A 582 -16.91 2.43 -11.95
C ARG A 582 -17.75 3.70 -12.20
N PRO A 583 -19.05 3.71 -11.86
CA PRO A 583 -19.82 2.56 -11.39
C PRO A 583 -20.38 1.69 -12.52
N TYR A 584 -20.20 2.06 -13.80
CA TYR A 584 -20.88 1.42 -14.93
C TYR A 584 -20.61 -0.09 -15.00
N VAL A 585 -19.34 -0.49 -14.91
CA VAL A 585 -18.94 -1.89 -14.94
C VAL A 585 -19.41 -2.68 -13.69
N ASP A 586 -19.64 -2.00 -12.56
CA ASP A 586 -20.08 -2.64 -11.31
C ASP A 586 -21.55 -3.13 -11.40
N ASN A 587 -22.33 -2.59 -12.35
CA ASN A 587 -23.72 -2.96 -12.57
C ASN A 587 -23.88 -4.23 -13.43
N ILE A 588 -22.78 -4.76 -13.97
CA ILE A 588 -22.79 -5.98 -14.79
C ILE A 588 -22.72 -7.20 -13.87
N ILE A 589 -23.77 -8.02 -13.93
CA ILE A 589 -23.87 -9.27 -13.17
C ILE A 589 -23.74 -10.42 -14.15
N LEU A 590 -22.71 -11.25 -13.98
CA LEU A 590 -22.47 -12.42 -14.85
C LEU A 590 -23.11 -13.67 -14.24
N VAL A 591 -23.15 -14.76 -15.01
CA VAL A 591 -23.66 -16.06 -14.55
C VAL A 591 -22.51 -17.05 -14.38
N SER A 592 -22.42 -17.71 -13.23
CA SER A 592 -21.39 -18.72 -12.96
C SER A 592 -21.69 -20.03 -13.71
N PRO A 593 -20.71 -20.93 -13.86
CA PRO A 593 -20.95 -22.27 -14.39
C PRO A 593 -22.06 -23.04 -13.67
N SER A 594 -22.26 -22.81 -12.37
CA SER A 594 -23.36 -23.39 -11.59
C SER A 594 -24.70 -22.63 -11.67
N GLY A 595 -24.77 -21.55 -12.45
CA GLY A 595 -25.96 -20.73 -12.65
C GLY A 595 -26.20 -19.67 -11.57
N LYS A 596 -25.20 -19.39 -10.73
CA LYS A 596 -25.31 -18.36 -9.68
C LYS A 596 -24.93 -16.98 -10.23
N PRO A 597 -25.49 -15.89 -9.69
CA PRO A 597 -25.06 -14.55 -10.05
C PRO A 597 -23.63 -14.28 -9.55
N MET A 598 -22.81 -13.66 -10.39
CA MET A 598 -21.46 -13.22 -10.08
C MET A 598 -21.38 -11.70 -10.16
N LYS A 599 -20.75 -11.07 -9.16
CA LYS A 599 -20.48 -9.63 -9.13
C LYS A 599 -19.00 -9.38 -9.31
N ARG A 600 -18.65 -8.26 -9.95
CA ARG A 600 -17.26 -7.82 -10.05
C ARG A 600 -16.68 -7.57 -8.65
N GLU A 601 -15.44 -7.98 -8.42
CA GLU A 601 -14.67 -7.54 -7.26
C GLU A 601 -14.61 -6.01 -7.25
N ALA A 602 -14.98 -5.35 -6.15
CA ALA A 602 -15.15 -3.90 -6.14
C ALA A 602 -13.82 -3.12 -6.29
N ASP A 603 -12.69 -3.78 -6.13
CA ASP A 603 -11.36 -3.17 -6.18
C ASP A 603 -11.00 -2.66 -7.59
N LEU A 604 -10.16 -1.64 -7.59
CA LEU A 604 -9.43 -1.14 -8.75
C LEU A 604 -8.01 -1.68 -8.71
N ILE A 605 -7.25 -1.50 -9.78
CA ILE A 605 -5.82 -1.83 -9.80
C ILE A 605 -4.94 -0.62 -9.43
N ASP A 606 -3.73 -0.92 -8.96
CA ASP A 606 -2.67 0.03 -8.68
C ASP A 606 -2.29 0.83 -9.95
N VAL A 607 -2.17 2.16 -9.84
CA VAL A 607 -1.82 3.06 -10.97
C VAL A 607 -0.42 2.76 -11.53
N TRP A 608 0.45 2.13 -10.74
CA TRP A 608 1.75 1.64 -11.24
C TRP A 608 1.60 0.49 -12.25
N PHE A 609 0.49 -0.25 -12.21
CA PHE A 609 0.15 -1.22 -13.25
C PHE A 609 -0.29 -0.52 -14.53
N ASP A 610 -1.14 0.51 -14.42
CA ASP A 610 -1.57 1.32 -15.57
C ASP A 610 -0.37 1.89 -16.33
N SER A 611 0.54 2.56 -15.62
CA SER A 611 1.75 3.14 -16.20
C SER A 611 2.77 2.08 -16.64
N GLY A 612 2.86 0.95 -15.95
CA GLY A 612 3.73 -0.17 -16.32
C GLY A 612 3.30 -0.92 -17.59
N ALA A 613 1.99 -0.94 -17.88
CA ALA A 613 1.42 -1.56 -19.07
C ALA A 613 1.53 -0.69 -20.35
N MET A 614 1.96 0.57 -20.21
CA MET A 614 2.05 1.56 -21.28
C MET A 614 2.74 1.08 -22.57
N PRO A 615 3.83 0.28 -22.55
CA PRO A 615 4.44 -0.25 -23.77
C PRO A 615 3.47 -1.01 -24.69
N TYR A 616 2.43 -1.62 -24.13
CA TYR A 616 1.42 -2.42 -24.84
C TYR A 616 0.11 -1.63 -25.01
N ALA A 617 -0.34 -0.99 -23.95
CA ALA A 617 -1.65 -0.35 -23.90
C ALA A 617 -1.73 0.92 -24.78
N GLN A 618 -0.62 1.62 -25.03
CA GLN A 618 -0.62 2.80 -25.90
C GLN A 618 -0.93 2.48 -27.38
N VAL A 619 -0.81 1.21 -27.78
CA VAL A 619 -1.09 0.71 -29.13
C VAL A 619 -2.24 -0.30 -29.16
N HIS A 620 -3.00 -0.39 -28.06
CA HIS A 620 -4.14 -1.31 -27.94
C HIS A 620 -3.79 -2.79 -28.18
N TYR A 621 -2.58 -3.22 -27.81
CA TYR A 621 -2.17 -4.62 -27.90
C TYR A 621 -3.03 -5.48 -26.95
N PRO A 622 -3.47 -6.68 -27.34
CA PRO A 622 -3.18 -7.40 -28.58
C PRO A 622 -4.22 -7.19 -29.69
N PHE A 623 -5.18 -6.30 -29.48
CA PHE A 623 -6.36 -6.14 -30.34
C PHE A 623 -6.02 -5.41 -31.65
N GLU A 624 -5.14 -4.42 -31.56
CA GLU A 624 -4.54 -3.75 -32.71
C GLU A 624 -3.05 -4.11 -32.76
N CYS A 625 -2.58 -4.62 -33.91
CA CYS A 625 -1.17 -4.80 -34.19
C CYS A 625 -0.81 -3.93 -35.39
N GLU A 626 0.09 -2.95 -35.22
CA GLU A 626 0.80 -2.27 -36.32
C GLU A 626 1.85 -3.18 -36.97
#